data_AF-Q93S49-F1
#
_entry.id   AF-Q93S49-F1
#
_cell.length_a   1.000
_cell.length_b   1.000
_cell.length_c   1.000
_cell.angle_alpha   90.00
_cell.angle_beta   90.00
_cell.angle_gamma   90.00
#
_symmetry.space_group_name_H-M   'P 1'
#
loop_
_entity.id
_entity.type
_entity.pdbx_description
1 polymer ?
#
loop_
_entity_poly.entity_id
_entity_poly.type
_entity_poly.pdbx_seq_one_letter_code
_entity_poly.pdbx_strand_id
1 'polypeptide(L)'
;MSVQSQDNAIKSGKLTRALIYSALIFFAFYYLLPLYVMLVNSFKPLEEIRQGGMLNLPQQWTIEPWLSAWSTAQIGVQPTGLKPFFINSILMVVPAVAISTIVGRAERLCSQQMALSRIE
;
A
#
# COMPACT_ATOMS: atom_id res chain seq x y z
N MET A 1 8.35 58.40 4.93
CA MET A 1 7.40 57.31 4.60
C MET A 1 7.86 56.08 5.34
N SER A 2 7.19 55.75 6.45
CA SER A 2 7.55 54.66 7.36
C SER A 2 7.23 53.32 6.72
N VAL A 3 8.24 52.49 6.50
CA VAL A 3 8.10 51.10 6.02
C VAL A 3 7.37 50.31 7.11
N GLN A 4 6.11 49.95 6.87
CA GLN A 4 5.35 49.05 7.74
C GLN A 4 6.11 47.73 7.94
N SER A 5 6.35 47.38 9.21
CA SER A 5 6.94 46.13 9.66
C SER A 5 6.36 44.89 8.99
N GLN A 6 7.22 44.03 8.46
CA GLN A 6 6.93 42.64 8.06
C GLN A 6 6.76 41.72 9.30
N ASP A 7 5.98 42.12 10.31
CA ASP A 7 5.83 41.37 11.57
C ASP A 7 4.80 40.21 11.49
N ASN A 8 4.21 39.96 10.31
CA ASN A 8 3.23 38.88 10.11
C ASN A 8 3.80 37.59 9.48
N ALA A 9 5.06 37.59 9.02
CA ALA A 9 5.59 36.46 8.24
C ALA A 9 5.92 35.20 9.07
N ILE A 10 6.23 35.35 10.37
CA ILE A 10 6.80 34.26 11.19
C ILE A 10 6.02 34.04 12.51
N LYS A 11 4.73 34.37 12.58
CA LYS A 11 3.81 33.67 13.51
C LYS A 11 2.93 32.65 12.77
N SER A 12 2.85 32.81 11.45
CA SER A 12 2.17 31.91 10.52
C SER A 12 2.86 30.55 10.39
N GLY A 13 4.19 30.45 10.40
CA GLY A 13 4.90 29.19 10.10
C GLY A 13 4.50 27.98 10.96
N LYS A 14 4.30 28.14 12.28
CA LYS A 14 3.85 27.04 13.15
C LYS A 14 2.36 26.74 12.96
N LEU A 15 1.52 27.77 12.81
CA LEU A 15 0.08 27.62 12.59
C LEU A 15 -0.23 27.01 11.21
N THR A 16 0.43 27.48 10.16
CA THR A 16 0.35 26.91 8.81
C THR A 16 0.82 25.47 8.78
N ARG A 17 1.94 25.13 9.43
CA ARG A 17 2.39 23.73 9.54
C ARG A 17 1.39 22.88 10.31
N ALA A 18 0.82 23.40 11.40
CA ALA A 18 -0.23 22.70 12.14
C ALA A 18 -1.47 22.44 11.27
N LEU A 19 -1.94 23.44 10.52
CA LEU A 19 -3.06 23.28 9.58
C LEU A 19 -2.77 22.27 8.47
N ILE A 20 -1.58 22.34 7.87
CA ILE A 20 -1.14 21.39 6.85
C ILE A 20 -1.10 19.97 7.43
N TYR A 21 -0.48 19.77 8.59
CA TYR A 21 -0.40 18.45 9.20
C TYR A 21 -1.76 17.92 9.66
N SER A 22 -2.63 18.77 10.22
CA SER A 22 -4.01 18.39 10.53
C SER A 22 -4.78 17.95 9.29
N ALA A 23 -4.63 18.68 8.17
CA ALA A 23 -5.25 18.29 6.91
C ALA A 23 -4.66 16.97 6.37
N LEU A 24 -3.33 16.80 6.40
CA LEU A 24 -2.68 15.55 5.99
C LEU A 24 -3.13 14.36 6.84
N ILE A 25 -3.21 14.52 8.16
CA ILE A 25 -3.67 13.48 9.08
C ILE A 25 -5.14 13.13 8.80
N PHE A 26 -5.99 14.15 8.59
CA PHE A 26 -7.39 13.94 8.24
C PHE A 26 -7.53 13.13 6.95
N PHE A 27 -6.84 13.54 5.88
CA PHE A 27 -6.84 12.79 4.63
C PHE A 27 -6.23 11.40 4.78
N ALA A 28 -5.16 11.25 5.55
CA ALA A 28 -4.55 9.95 5.81
C ALA A 28 -5.55 8.99 6.46
N PHE A 29 -6.29 9.42 7.49
CA PHE A 29 -7.34 8.60 8.10
C PHE A 29 -8.47 8.29 7.12
N TYR A 30 -8.91 9.28 6.33
CA TYR A 30 -9.94 9.06 5.32
C TYR A 30 -9.53 8.00 4.29
N TYR A 31 -8.29 8.05 3.79
CA TYR A 31 -7.74 7.05 2.89
C TYR A 31 -7.55 5.68 3.55
N LEU A 32 -7.32 5.63 4.86
CA LEU A 32 -7.17 4.38 5.61
C LEU A 32 -8.51 3.72 5.97
N LEU A 33 -9.65 4.44 5.96
CA LEU A 33 -10.97 3.87 6.26
C LEU A 33 -11.30 2.59 5.47
N PRO A 34 -11.18 2.52 4.12
CA PRO A 34 -11.49 1.28 3.39
C PRO A 34 -10.54 0.14 3.76
N LEU A 35 -9.27 0.44 4.05
CA LEU A 35 -8.30 -0.55 4.50
C LEU A 35 -8.65 -1.07 5.90
N TYR A 36 -9.11 -0.20 6.80
CA TYR A 36 -9.61 -0.58 8.12
C TYR A 36 -10.80 -1.55 8.01
N VAL A 37 -11.80 -1.23 7.17
CA VAL A 37 -12.98 -2.08 6.97
C VAL A 37 -12.59 -3.45 6.41
N MET A 38 -11.66 -3.49 5.44
CA MET A 38 -11.17 -4.76 4.87
C MET A 38 -10.42 -5.60 5.90
N LEU A 39 -9.56 -4.98 6.71
CA LEU A 39 -8.80 -5.68 7.74
C LEU A 39 -9.71 -6.25 8.82
N VAL A 40 -10.61 -5.45 9.40
CA VAL A 40 -11.53 -5.90 10.44
C VAL A 40 -12.39 -7.07 9.96
N ASN A 41 -12.91 -7.00 8.73
CA ASN A 41 -13.74 -8.07 8.19
C ASN A 41 -12.92 -9.34 7.84
N SER A 42 -11.62 -9.22 7.56
CA SER A 42 -10.76 -10.40 7.31
C SER A 42 -10.52 -11.27 8.55
N PHE A 43 -10.66 -10.71 9.75
CA PHE A 43 -10.50 -11.41 11.03
C PHE A 43 -11.84 -11.79 11.69
N LYS A 44 -12.96 -11.54 11.01
CA LYS A 44 -14.33 -11.77 11.50
C LYS A 44 -14.87 -13.10 10.94
N PRO A 45 -15.57 -13.93 11.74
CA PRO A 45 -16.23 -15.12 11.21
C PRO A 45 -17.39 -14.72 10.26
N LEU A 46 -17.67 -15.57 9.27
CA LEU A 46 -18.73 -15.34 8.26
C LEU A 46 -20.11 -15.07 8.88
N GLU A 47 -20.41 -15.71 10.01
CA GLU A 47 -21.69 -15.55 10.71
C GLU A 47 -21.88 -14.11 11.22
N GLU A 48 -20.83 -13.46 11.72
CA GLU A 48 -20.90 -12.08 12.24
C GLU A 48 -21.01 -11.04 11.09
N ILE A 49 -20.48 -11.36 9.90
CA ILE A 49 -20.68 -10.54 8.69
C ILE A 49 -22.14 -10.64 8.22
N ARG A 50 -22.74 -11.84 8.25
CA ARG A 50 -24.13 -12.09 7.85
C ARG A 50 -25.15 -11.43 8.76
N GLN A 51 -24.81 -11.18 10.02
CA GLN A 51 -25.65 -10.51 11.01
C GLN A 51 -25.66 -8.97 10.89
N GLY A 52 -25.00 -8.40 9.87
CA GLY A 52 -25.09 -6.96 9.54
C GLY A 52 -24.05 -6.06 10.23
N GLY A 53 -23.10 -6.62 10.98
CA GLY A 53 -22.05 -5.89 11.70
C GLY A 53 -20.81 -5.53 10.86
N MET A 54 -20.95 -5.10 9.61
CA MET A 54 -19.82 -4.88 8.68
C MET A 54 -18.88 -3.73 9.07
N LEU A 55 -19.37 -2.75 9.82
CA LEU A 55 -18.59 -1.59 10.31
C LEU A 55 -18.18 -1.71 11.79
N ASN A 56 -18.74 -2.70 12.49
CA ASN A 56 -18.45 -2.90 13.91
C ASN A 56 -17.11 -3.64 14.07
N LEU A 57 -16.38 -3.25 15.12
CA LEU A 57 -15.23 -4.00 15.59
C LEU A 57 -15.62 -5.48 15.81
N PRO A 58 -14.71 -6.42 15.52
CA PRO A 58 -15.02 -7.84 15.59
C PRO A 58 -15.24 -8.24 17.05
N GLN A 59 -16.38 -8.87 17.34
CA GLN A 59 -16.65 -9.38 18.69
C GLN A 59 -15.81 -10.63 18.96
N GLN A 60 -15.59 -11.44 17.93
CA GLN A 60 -14.74 -12.62 17.97
C GLN A 60 -13.61 -12.47 16.96
N TRP A 61 -12.38 -12.42 17.45
CA TRP A 61 -11.17 -12.44 16.62
C TRP A 61 -10.85 -13.87 16.21
N THR A 62 -10.78 -14.14 14.89
CA THR A 62 -10.40 -15.46 14.35
C THR A 62 -9.49 -15.34 13.12
N ILE A 63 -8.63 -16.35 12.91
CA ILE A 63 -7.73 -16.49 11.76
C ILE A 63 -8.24 -17.62 10.83
N GLU A 64 -9.32 -18.29 11.19
CA GLU A 64 -9.94 -19.35 10.40
C GLU A 64 -10.27 -18.94 8.94
N PRO A 65 -10.78 -17.72 8.65
CA PRO A 65 -10.98 -17.28 7.27
C PRO A 65 -9.68 -17.25 6.44
N TRP A 66 -8.55 -16.88 7.05
CA TRP A 66 -7.24 -16.87 6.39
C TRP A 66 -6.74 -18.27 6.08
N LEU A 67 -6.86 -19.19 7.04
CA LEU A 67 -6.46 -20.59 6.87
C LEU A 67 -7.31 -21.25 5.79
N SER A 68 -8.63 -21.08 5.87
CA SER A 68 -9.57 -21.59 4.88
C SER A 68 -9.28 -21.01 3.50
N ALA A 69 -9.07 -19.69 3.37
CA ALA A 69 -8.69 -19.04 2.12
C ALA A 69 -7.40 -19.60 1.50
N TRP A 70 -6.42 -19.94 2.34
CA TRP A 70 -5.13 -20.44 1.88
C TRP A 70 -5.16 -21.89 1.43
N SER A 71 -5.84 -22.78 2.15
CA SER A 71 -5.78 -24.24 1.92
C SER A 71 -7.02 -24.87 1.29
N THR A 72 -8.21 -24.33 1.56
CA THR A 72 -9.47 -25.08 1.36
C THR A 72 -10.53 -24.28 0.59
N ALA A 73 -10.32 -22.98 0.38
CA ALA A 73 -11.26 -22.15 -0.34
C ALA A 73 -11.46 -22.64 -1.77
N GLN A 74 -12.71 -22.83 -2.14
CA GLN A 74 -13.10 -23.26 -3.47
C GLN A 74 -13.05 -22.06 -4.41
N ILE A 75 -11.92 -21.91 -5.10
CA ILE A 75 -11.72 -20.91 -6.14
C ILE A 75 -12.00 -21.60 -7.48
N GLY A 76 -13.23 -21.45 -7.99
CA GLY A 76 -13.66 -22.10 -9.23
C GLY A 76 -14.08 -23.57 -9.03
N VAL A 77 -13.49 -24.49 -9.78
CA VAL A 77 -13.92 -25.91 -9.87
C VAL A 77 -13.18 -26.83 -8.88
N GLN A 78 -12.03 -26.39 -8.34
CA GLN A 78 -11.21 -27.22 -7.44
C GLN A 78 -11.03 -26.56 -6.06
N PRO A 79 -11.17 -27.32 -4.96
CA PRO A 79 -10.96 -26.83 -3.60
C PRO A 79 -9.47 -26.86 -3.21
N THR A 80 -8.63 -26.17 -3.97
CA THR A 80 -7.17 -26.14 -3.76
C THR A 80 -6.67 -24.90 -3.03
N GLY A 81 -7.57 -23.96 -2.69
CA GLY A 81 -7.23 -22.70 -2.02
C GLY A 81 -6.42 -21.74 -2.91
N LEU A 82 -5.96 -20.64 -2.31
CA LEU A 82 -5.20 -19.60 -3.01
C LEU A 82 -3.71 -19.95 -3.21
N LYS A 83 -3.18 -20.87 -2.41
CA LYS A 83 -1.76 -21.27 -2.40
C LYS A 83 -1.16 -21.53 -3.78
N PRO A 84 -1.71 -22.39 -4.66
CA PRO A 84 -1.08 -22.67 -5.96
C PRO A 84 -1.03 -21.45 -6.88
N PHE A 85 -2.08 -20.62 -6.86
CA PHE A 85 -2.13 -19.39 -7.67
C PHE A 85 -1.11 -18.36 -7.19
N PHE A 86 -0.97 -18.19 -5.88
CA PHE A 86 0.01 -17.28 -5.29
C PHE A 86 1.45 -17.69 -5.64
N ILE A 87 1.75 -18.99 -5.60
CA ILE A 87 3.07 -19.51 -6.02
C ILE A 87 3.31 -19.28 -7.52
N ASN A 88 2.30 -19.48 -8.37
CA ASN A 88 2.43 -19.17 -9.80
C ASN A 88 2.75 -17.68 -10.04
N SER A 89 2.11 -16.77 -9.31
CA SER A 89 2.43 -15.34 -9.39
C SER A 89 3.86 -15.03 -8.98
N ILE A 90 4.35 -15.64 -7.89
CA ILE A 90 5.76 -15.49 -7.46
C ILE A 90 6.70 -16.00 -8.56
N LEU A 91 6.41 -17.18 -9.12
CA LEU A 91 7.21 -17.78 -10.18
C LEU A 91 7.24 -16.93 -11.46
N MET A 92 6.25 -16.07 -11.70
CA MET A 92 6.25 -15.12 -12.81
C MET A 92 6.96 -13.80 -12.47
N VAL A 93 6.67 -13.21 -11.31
CA VAL A 93 7.16 -11.87 -10.93
C VAL A 93 8.67 -11.88 -10.67
N VAL A 94 9.17 -12.88 -9.93
CA VAL A 94 10.59 -12.93 -9.55
C VAL A 94 11.53 -12.96 -10.76
N PRO A 95 11.37 -13.86 -11.75
CA PRO A 95 12.25 -13.85 -12.92
C PRO A 95 12.05 -12.60 -13.77
N ALA A 96 10.83 -12.08 -13.90
CA ALA A 96 10.58 -10.85 -14.65
C ALA A 96 11.33 -9.64 -14.06
N VAL A 97 11.30 -9.47 -12.73
CA VAL A 97 12.02 -8.41 -12.03
C VAL A 97 13.54 -8.60 -12.15
N ALA A 98 14.03 -9.84 -12.03
CA ALA A 98 15.46 -10.14 -12.17
C ALA A 98 15.98 -9.77 -13.57
N ILE A 99 15.28 -10.21 -14.63
CA ILE A 99 15.64 -9.88 -16.01
C ILE A 99 15.56 -8.38 -16.25
N SER A 100 14.47 -7.72 -15.83
CA SER A 100 14.28 -6.27 -15.98
C SER A 100 15.40 -5.46 -15.30
N THR A 101 15.83 -5.88 -14.11
CA THR A 101 16.92 -5.22 -13.37
C THR A 101 18.26 -5.37 -14.08
N ILE A 102 18.56 -6.56 -14.62
CA ILE A 102 19.81 -6.84 -15.34
C ILE A 102 19.86 -6.01 -16.64
N VAL A 103 18.78 -6.05 -17.42
CA VAL A 103 18.69 -5.29 -18.68
C VAL A 103 18.78 -3.79 -18.43
N GLY A 104 18.02 -3.26 -17.46
CA GLY A 104 18.05 -1.84 -17.13
C GLY A 104 19.41 -1.34 -16.62
N ARG A 105 20.18 -2.18 -15.89
CA ARG A 105 21.55 -1.87 -15.51
C ARG A 105 22.49 -1.85 -16.72
N ALA A 106 22.37 -2.83 -17.61
CA ALA A 106 23.19 -2.93 -18.81
C ALA A 106 22.99 -1.73 -19.75
N GLU A 107 21.75 -1.29 -19.94
CA GLU A 107 21.41 -0.09 -20.72
C GLU A 107 22.05 1.18 -20.13
N ARG A 108 21.95 1.38 -18.80
CA ARG A 108 22.59 2.53 -18.13
C ARG A 108 24.11 2.52 -18.27
N LEU A 109 24.74 1.35 -18.12
CA LEU A 109 26.19 1.21 -18.26
C LEU A 109 26.66 1.55 -19.68
N CYS A 110 25.98 1.02 -20.70
CA CYS A 110 26.28 1.31 -22.10
C CYS A 110 26.11 2.81 -22.43
N SER A 111 25.01 3.42 -21.95
CA SER A 111 24.75 4.84 -22.13
C SER A 111 25.82 5.71 -21.47
N GLN A 112 26.25 5.36 -20.25
CA GLN A 112 27.31 6.08 -19.54
C GLN A 112 28.66 5.98 -20.25
N GLN A 113 28.99 4.80 -20.80
CA GLN A 113 30.26 4.58 -21.48
C GLN A 113 30.35 5.31 -22.83
N MET A 114 29.24 5.36 -23.59
CA MET A 114 29.15 6.13 -24.84
C MET A 114 29.22 7.65 -24.61
N ALA A 115 28.74 8.13 -23.45
CA ALA A 115 28.89 9.53 -23.07
C ALA A 115 30.34 9.88 -22.73
N LEU A 116 31.06 9.00 -22.02
CA LEU A 116 32.47 9.19 -21.68
C LEU A 116 33.35 9.20 -22.93
N SER A 117 33.12 8.29 -23.87
CA SER A 117 33.89 8.21 -25.13
C SER A 117 33.65 9.38 -26.10
N ARG A 118 32.72 10.29 -25.78
CA ARG A 118 32.43 11.50 -26.58
C ARG A 118 33.07 12.75 -25.98
N ILE A 119 33.61 12.64 -24.76
CA ILE A 119 34.30 13.73 -24.05
C ILE A 119 35.82 13.66 -24.27
N GLU A 120 36.34 12.47 -24.57
CA GLU A 120 37.71 12.23 -25.05
C GLU A 120 37.81 12.43 -26.57
#